data_AF-X0U2H7-F1
#
_entry.id   AF-X0U2H7-F1
#
_cell.length_a   1.000
_cell.length_b   1.000
_cell.length_c   1.000
_cell.angle_alpha   90.00
_cell.angle_beta   90.00
_cell.angle_gamma   90.00
#
_symmetry.space_group_name_H-M   'P 1'
#
loop_
_entity.id
_entity.type
_entity.pdbx_description
1 polymer ?
#
loop_
_entity_poly.entity_id
_entity_poly.type
_entity_poly.pdbx_seq_one_letter_code
_entity_poly.pdbx_strand_id
1 'polypeptide(L)'
;MEQVQYHIRCKKDEVNKAVLLPGDIERADYIGIKFFRDSEKIVENREFHIYNGSYEDKPVAVCSTGIGCMSAAVAIEELTNIGCKYFIRVGTCGSLSPQINPGDIIIVTGAIRGDGASKEYVPIEYPAVADYRTIITLRNRA
;
A
#
# COMPACT_ATOMS: atom_id res chain seq x y z
N MET A 1 0.11 -22.86 -16.98
CA MET A 1 -0.65 -21.60 -17.17
C MET A 1 -0.25 -20.67 -16.05
N GLU A 2 0.08 -19.42 -16.35
CA GLU A 2 0.45 -18.44 -15.33
C GLU A 2 -0.75 -18.14 -14.43
N GLN A 3 -0.59 -18.29 -13.11
CA GLN A 3 -1.68 -18.15 -12.14
C GLN A 3 -2.00 -16.66 -11.94
N VAL A 4 -3.21 -16.26 -12.37
CA VAL A 4 -3.77 -14.94 -12.11
C VAL A 4 -4.28 -14.91 -10.67
N GLN A 5 -3.96 -13.85 -9.93
CA GLN A 5 -4.48 -13.65 -8.57
C GLN A 5 -6.00 -13.40 -8.58
N TYR A 6 -6.69 -13.80 -7.52
CA TYR A 6 -8.16 -13.84 -7.54
C TYR A 6 -8.80 -12.47 -7.46
N HIS A 7 -8.27 -11.56 -6.64
CA HIS A 7 -8.87 -10.27 -6.35
C HIS A 7 -8.21 -9.14 -7.14
N ILE A 8 -6.88 -9.08 -7.18
CA ILE A 8 -6.18 -8.04 -7.92
C ILE A 8 -6.09 -8.34 -9.43
N ARG A 9 -6.46 -9.54 -9.88
CA ARG A 9 -6.48 -9.97 -11.30
C ARG A 9 -5.16 -9.81 -12.06
N CYS A 10 -4.05 -9.65 -11.35
CA CYS A 10 -2.71 -9.55 -11.93
C CYS A 10 -1.98 -10.90 -11.93
N LYS A 11 -0.98 -11.00 -12.80
CA LYS A 11 -0.02 -12.10 -12.93
C LYS A 11 1.33 -11.70 -12.38
N LYS A 12 2.21 -12.70 -12.29
CA LYS A 12 3.61 -12.52 -11.91
C LYS A 12 4.28 -11.41 -12.74
N ASP A 13 5.03 -10.54 -12.06
CA ASP A 13 5.80 -9.44 -12.64
C ASP A 13 4.98 -8.38 -13.43
N GLU A 14 3.64 -8.41 -13.36
CA GLU A 14 2.75 -7.42 -14.02
C GLU A 14 2.66 -6.10 -13.24
N VAL A 15 3.04 -6.08 -11.96
CA VAL A 15 3.01 -4.88 -11.10
C VAL A 15 4.43 -4.54 -10.64
N ASN A 16 4.79 -3.25 -10.69
CA ASN A 16 6.09 -2.78 -10.23
C ASN A 16 6.33 -3.13 -8.75
N LYS A 17 7.58 -3.43 -8.40
CA LYS A 17 7.93 -4.00 -7.09
C LYS A 17 7.67 -3.07 -5.89
N ALA A 18 7.65 -1.76 -6.12
CA ALA A 18 7.38 -0.75 -5.09
C ALA A 18 5.97 -0.21 -5.28
N VAL A 19 5.10 -0.44 -4.29
CA VAL A 19 3.66 -0.18 -4.37
C VAL A 19 3.22 0.78 -3.27
N LEU A 20 2.56 1.86 -3.67
CA LEU A 20 1.82 2.74 -2.77
C LEU A 20 0.43 2.16 -2.53
N LEU A 21 -0.01 2.13 -1.27
CA LEU A 21 -1.26 1.48 -0.85
C LEU A 21 -2.25 2.47 -0.21
N PRO A 22 -2.93 3.33 -0.99
CA PRO A 22 -4.07 4.08 -0.49
C PRO A 22 -5.26 3.15 -0.21
N GLY A 23 -6.17 3.58 0.66
CA GLY A 23 -7.44 2.85 0.86
C GLY A 23 -8.46 3.15 -0.23
N ASP A 24 -8.54 4.42 -0.62
CA ASP A 24 -9.56 4.95 -1.53
C ASP A 24 -9.17 4.77 -3.00
N ILE A 25 -10.13 4.36 -3.84
CA ILE A 25 -9.93 4.15 -5.29
C ILE A 25 -9.63 5.46 -6.02
N GLU A 26 -10.29 6.56 -5.66
CA GLU A 26 -10.06 7.88 -6.26
C GLU A 26 -8.67 8.40 -5.89
N ARG A 27 -8.17 8.05 -4.70
CA ARG A 27 -6.80 8.37 -4.32
C ARG A 27 -5.77 7.57 -5.11
N ALA A 28 -6.02 6.28 -5.39
CA ALA A 28 -5.15 5.50 -6.27
C ALA A 28 -5.13 6.07 -7.69
N ASP A 29 -6.31 6.36 -8.24
CA ASP A 29 -6.46 6.98 -9.56
C ASP A 29 -5.76 8.34 -9.62
N TYR A 30 -5.95 9.18 -8.60
CA TYR A 30 -5.26 10.47 -8.50
C TYR A 30 -3.74 10.32 -8.47
N ILE A 31 -3.22 9.39 -7.66
CA ILE A 31 -1.77 9.13 -7.57
C ILE A 31 -1.20 8.69 -8.92
N GLY A 32 -1.81 7.67 -9.54
CA GLY A 32 -1.36 7.12 -10.82
C GLY A 32 -1.40 8.17 -11.93
N ILE A 33 -2.55 8.82 -12.10
CA ILE A 33 -2.78 9.77 -13.21
C ILE A 33 -1.94 11.05 -13.06
N LYS A 34 -1.76 11.57 -11.84
CA LYS A 34 -1.13 12.88 -11.64
C LYS A 34 0.37 12.85 -11.43
N PHE A 35 0.90 11.79 -10.81
CA PHE A 35 2.31 11.78 -10.40
C PHE A 35 3.17 10.82 -11.20
N PHE A 36 2.62 9.75 -11.79
CA PHE A 36 3.43 8.81 -12.55
C PHE A 36 3.63 9.29 -13.99
N ARG A 37 4.88 9.19 -14.46
CA ARG A 37 5.21 9.23 -15.88
C ARG A 37 4.90 7.86 -16.49
N ASP A 38 4.43 7.87 -17.74
CA ASP A 38 4.02 6.66 -18.47
C ASP A 38 3.02 5.81 -17.68
N SER A 39 2.06 6.50 -17.03
CA SER A 39 1.06 5.87 -16.19
C SER A 39 0.16 4.94 -17.01
N GLU A 40 0.03 3.70 -16.55
CA GLU A 40 -0.84 2.67 -17.14
C GLU A 40 -1.77 2.10 -16.07
N LYS A 41 -3.08 2.10 -16.32
CA LYS A 41 -4.06 1.41 -15.46
C LYS A 41 -4.04 -0.08 -15.81
N ILE A 42 -3.51 -0.88 -14.90
CA ILE A 42 -3.33 -2.33 -15.09
C ILE A 42 -4.64 -3.07 -14.80
N VAL A 43 -5.28 -2.74 -13.68
CA VAL A 43 -6.52 -3.38 -13.25
C VAL A 43 -7.47 -2.37 -12.63
N GLU A 44 -8.76 -2.60 -12.88
CA GLU A 44 -9.90 -2.09 -12.13
C GLU A 44 -10.80 -3.28 -11.79
N ASN A 45 -10.71 -3.78 -10.55
CA ASN A 45 -11.56 -4.87 -10.08
C ASN A 45 -11.94 -4.68 -8.61
N ARG A 46 -13.23 -4.52 -8.34
CA ARG A 46 -13.76 -4.20 -7.00
C ARG A 46 -13.07 -2.93 -6.45
N GLU A 47 -12.52 -2.98 -5.25
CA GLU A 47 -11.76 -1.89 -4.63
C GLU A 47 -10.29 -1.82 -5.07
N PHE A 48 -9.82 -2.70 -5.96
CA PHE A 48 -8.41 -2.77 -6.39
C PHE A 48 -8.23 -2.07 -7.74
N HIS A 49 -7.88 -0.79 -7.69
CA HIS A 49 -7.40 -0.02 -8.82
C HIS A 49 -5.87 -0.02 -8.78
N ILE A 50 -5.25 -0.55 -9.82
CA ILE A 50 -3.79 -0.69 -9.90
C ILE A 50 -3.27 0.10 -11.08
N TYR A 51 -2.28 0.95 -10.82
CA TYR A 51 -1.52 1.64 -11.86
C TYR A 51 -0.04 1.32 -11.74
N ASN A 52 0.61 1.13 -12.87
CA ASN A 52 2.07 1.18 -13.01
C ASN A 52 2.47 2.53 -13.60
N GLY A 53 3.73 2.89 -13.39
CA GLY A 53 4.41 3.95 -14.12
C GLY A 53 5.80 4.17 -13.53
N SER A 54 6.33 5.38 -13.68
CA SER A 54 7.59 5.77 -13.06
C SER A 54 7.50 7.12 -12.35
N TYR A 55 8.30 7.29 -11.30
CA TYR A 55 8.47 8.57 -10.61
C TYR A 55 9.96 8.81 -10.43
N GLU A 56 10.48 9.96 -10.89
CA GLU A 56 11.93 10.23 -10.96
C GLU A 56 12.71 9.06 -11.61
N ASP A 57 12.20 8.56 -12.74
CA ASP A 57 12.74 7.43 -13.52
C ASP A 57 12.84 6.09 -12.76
N LYS A 58 12.18 5.98 -11.60
CA LYS A 58 12.08 4.74 -10.83
C LYS A 58 10.71 4.08 -11.04
N PRO A 59 10.66 2.77 -11.37
CA PRO A 59 9.41 2.04 -11.49
C PRO A 59 8.64 2.02 -10.16
N VAL A 60 7.38 2.42 -10.21
CA VAL A 60 6.48 2.47 -9.04
C VAL A 60 5.08 2.05 -9.47
N ALA A 61 4.32 1.52 -8.52
CA ALA A 61 2.92 1.21 -8.67
C ALA A 61 2.09 1.86 -7.55
N VAL A 62 0.80 1.98 -7.78
CA VAL A 62 -0.19 2.27 -6.74
C VAL A 62 -1.30 1.24 -6.84
N CYS A 63 -1.77 0.75 -5.69
CA CYS A 63 -2.88 -0.20 -5.58
C CYS A 63 -3.82 0.25 -4.45
N SER A 64 -5.08 0.57 -4.76
CA SER A 64 -6.08 0.81 -3.72
C SER A 64 -6.43 -0.49 -2.98
N THR A 65 -6.65 -0.39 -1.67
CA THR A 65 -6.87 -1.56 -0.80
C THR A 65 -8.25 -1.60 -0.15
N GLY A 66 -9.14 -0.67 -0.47
CA GLY A 66 -10.40 -0.49 0.25
C GLY A 66 -10.22 -0.12 1.74
N ILE A 67 -11.35 -0.20 2.45
CA ILE A 67 -11.44 0.04 3.91
C ILE A 67 -11.38 -1.30 4.64
N GLY A 68 -10.54 -1.34 5.68
CA GLY A 68 -10.42 -2.51 6.57
C GLY A 68 -9.17 -3.34 6.32
N CYS A 69 -8.70 -3.99 7.37
CA CYS A 69 -7.50 -4.81 7.35
C CYS A 69 -7.59 -6.05 6.46
N MET A 70 -8.77 -6.68 6.36
CA MET A 70 -8.94 -7.90 5.58
C MET A 70 -8.75 -7.65 4.08
N SER A 71 -9.33 -6.56 3.55
CA SER A 71 -9.14 -6.20 2.14
C SER A 71 -7.68 -5.80 1.86
N ALA A 72 -7.07 -5.03 2.77
CA ALA A 72 -5.65 -4.69 2.66
C ALA A 72 -4.72 -5.92 2.73
N ALA A 73 -5.03 -6.89 3.59
CA ALA A 73 -4.28 -8.14 3.67
C ALA A 73 -4.38 -8.92 2.35
N VAL A 74 -5.57 -9.04 1.76
CA VAL A 74 -5.76 -9.68 0.45
C VAL A 74 -4.90 -9.00 -0.63
N ALA A 75 -4.93 -7.66 -0.71
CA ALA A 75 -4.10 -6.94 -1.68
C ALA A 75 -2.60 -7.22 -1.48
N ILE A 76 -2.12 -7.14 -0.24
CA ILE A 76 -0.69 -7.32 0.07
C ILE A 76 -0.24 -8.76 -0.21
N GLU A 77 -1.04 -9.75 0.16
CA GLU A 77 -0.78 -11.17 -0.11
C GLU A 77 -0.67 -11.43 -1.61
N GLU A 78 -1.67 -11.01 -2.38
CA GLU A 78 -1.71 -11.25 -3.82
C GLU A 78 -0.60 -10.49 -4.56
N LEU A 79 -0.31 -9.23 -4.17
CA LEU A 79 0.81 -8.47 -4.71
C LEU A 79 2.16 -9.12 -4.40
N THR A 80 2.32 -9.67 -3.18
CA THR A 80 3.53 -10.39 -2.77
C THR A 80 3.71 -11.66 -3.59
N ASN A 81 2.64 -12.42 -3.82
CA ASN A 81 2.65 -13.65 -4.64
C ASN A 81 3.12 -13.41 -6.09
N ILE A 82 2.88 -12.21 -6.62
CA ILE A 82 3.30 -11.84 -7.99
C ILE A 82 4.64 -11.10 -8.05
N GLY A 83 5.36 -10.96 -6.93
CA GLY A 83 6.74 -10.47 -6.90
C GLY A 83 6.91 -9.03 -6.41
N CYS A 84 5.86 -8.36 -5.94
CA CYS A 84 5.99 -7.07 -5.26
C CYS A 84 6.76 -7.21 -3.94
N LYS A 85 7.52 -6.18 -3.55
CA LYS A 85 8.47 -6.27 -2.42
C LYS A 85 8.38 -5.14 -1.42
N TYR A 86 8.03 -3.94 -1.87
CA TYR A 86 8.07 -2.75 -1.03
C TYR A 86 6.67 -2.14 -1.02
N PHE A 87 6.12 -1.95 0.18
CA PHE A 87 4.77 -1.45 0.36
C PHE A 87 4.81 -0.24 1.28
N ILE A 88 4.21 0.87 0.84
CA ILE A 88 4.03 2.07 1.66
C ILE A 88 2.54 2.42 1.67
N ARG A 89 1.92 2.34 2.85
CA ARG A 89 0.52 2.75 3.00
C ARG A 89 0.42 4.27 3.08
N VAL A 90 -0.38 4.85 2.19
CA VAL A 90 -0.66 6.30 2.15
C VAL A 90 -2.12 6.54 2.53
N GLY A 91 -2.34 6.76 3.82
CA GLY A 91 -3.66 6.80 4.43
C GLY A 91 -4.02 8.14 5.03
N THR A 92 -5.24 8.21 5.55
CA THR A 92 -5.69 9.22 6.50
C THR A 92 -5.95 8.55 7.84
N CYS A 93 -5.82 9.29 8.93
CA CYS A 93 -6.11 8.79 10.27
C CYS A 93 -6.62 9.93 11.18
N GLY A 94 -7.35 9.55 12.23
CA GLY A 94 -7.60 10.45 13.35
C GLY A 94 -6.39 10.54 14.28
N SER A 95 -6.32 11.61 15.06
CA SER A 95 -5.32 11.76 16.12
C SER A 95 -5.91 11.44 17.49
N LEU A 96 -5.10 10.79 18.33
CA LEU A 96 -5.35 10.64 19.78
C LEU A 96 -4.59 11.69 20.61
N SER A 97 -3.70 12.45 19.97
CA SER A 97 -2.92 13.53 20.60
C SER A 97 -3.53 14.88 20.25
N PRO A 98 -3.77 15.77 21.24
CA PRO A 98 -4.26 17.12 20.98
C PRO A 98 -3.22 18.02 20.28
N GLN A 99 -1.98 17.55 20.12
CA GLN A 99 -0.91 18.31 19.46
C GLN A 99 -0.88 18.12 17.94
N ILE A 100 -1.63 17.15 17.40
CA ILE A 100 -1.67 16.86 15.97
C ILE A 100 -2.95 17.46 15.41
N ASN A 101 -2.81 18.33 14.43
CA ASN A 101 -3.90 19.05 13.78
C ASN A 101 -4.34 18.36 12.48
N PRO A 102 -5.60 18.58 12.03
CA PRO A 102 -6.01 18.18 10.70
C PRO A 102 -5.09 18.76 9.62
N GLY A 103 -4.57 17.88 8.76
CA GLY A 103 -3.62 18.24 7.70
C GLY A 103 -2.16 17.94 8.05
N ASP A 104 -1.84 17.66 9.31
CA ASP A 104 -0.49 17.24 9.69
C ASP A 104 -0.15 15.87 9.06
N ILE A 105 1.09 15.74 8.61
CA ILE A 105 1.63 14.48 8.08
C ILE A 105 2.37 13.76 9.20
N ILE A 106 2.04 12.49 9.40
CA ILE A 106 2.71 11.64 10.38
C ILE A 106 3.35 10.43 9.71
N ILE A 107 4.55 10.09 10.15
CA ILE A 107 5.25 8.86 9.77
C ILE A 107 5.06 7.85 10.91
N VAL A 108 4.26 6.81 10.66
CA VAL A 108 3.94 5.79 11.65
C VAL A 108 5.05 4.73 11.68
N THR A 109 5.68 4.53 12.84
CA THR A 109 6.78 3.57 13.03
C THR A 109 6.30 2.20 13.54
N GLY A 110 5.10 2.13 14.12
CA GLY A 110 4.46 0.90 14.57
C GLY A 110 2.98 1.09 14.85
N ALA A 111 2.26 -0.01 15.01
CA ALA A 111 0.81 -0.02 15.22
C ALA A 111 0.39 -1.07 16.27
N ILE A 112 -0.72 -0.79 16.95
CA ILE A 112 -1.40 -1.78 17.80
C ILE A 112 -2.12 -2.78 16.89
N ARG A 113 -1.88 -4.08 17.10
CA ARG A 113 -2.48 -5.18 16.33
C ARG A 113 -3.91 -5.51 16.78
N GLY A 114 -4.79 -4.51 16.69
CA GLY A 114 -6.23 -4.62 16.92
C GLY A 114 -7.03 -4.91 15.65
N ASP A 115 -6.36 -5.36 14.57
CA ASP A 115 -6.93 -5.54 13.25
C ASP A 115 -7.66 -6.88 13.07
N GLY A 116 -7.40 -7.88 13.91
CA GLY A 116 -7.99 -9.22 13.79
C GLY A 116 -7.28 -10.09 12.75
N ALA A 117 -6.97 -9.57 11.56
CA ALA A 117 -6.30 -10.31 10.49
C ALA A 117 -4.90 -10.79 10.91
N SER A 118 -4.06 -9.89 11.44
CA SER A 118 -2.67 -10.21 11.76
C SER A 118 -2.49 -11.36 12.76
N LYS A 119 -3.49 -11.62 13.61
CA LYS A 119 -3.45 -12.71 14.61
C LYS A 119 -3.53 -14.09 13.96
N GLU A 120 -4.11 -14.19 12.78
CA GLU A 120 -4.16 -15.42 11.99
C GLU A 120 -2.79 -15.78 11.38
N TYR A 121 -1.88 -14.80 11.28
CA TYR A 121 -0.55 -14.97 10.70
C TYR A 121 0.55 -15.20 11.73
N VAL A 122 0.52 -14.45 12.82
CA VAL A 122 1.57 -14.47 13.85
C VAL A 122 0.98 -14.26 15.26
N PRO A 123 1.61 -14.83 16.32
CA PRO A 123 1.18 -14.66 17.71
C PRO A 123 1.04 -13.19 18.09
N ILE A 124 0.14 -12.84 19.03
CA ILE A 124 -0.19 -11.44 19.36
C ILE A 124 1.01 -10.63 19.89
N GLU A 125 2.01 -11.31 20.44
CA GLU A 125 3.26 -10.74 20.95
C GLU A 125 4.17 -10.23 19.83
N TYR A 126 3.99 -10.71 18.60
CA TYR A 126 4.80 -10.26 17.47
C TYR A 126 4.49 -8.79 17.14
N PRO A 127 5.47 -7.88 17.14
CA PRO A 127 5.19 -6.46 17.01
C PRO A 127 4.90 -6.07 15.55
N ALA A 128 3.89 -5.23 15.32
CA ALA A 128 3.67 -4.59 14.03
C ALA A 128 4.51 -3.31 13.95
N VAL A 129 5.74 -3.43 13.46
CA VAL A 129 6.69 -2.33 13.26
C VAL A 129 7.08 -2.18 11.79
N ALA A 130 7.30 -0.94 11.36
CA ALA A 130 7.74 -0.63 10.01
C ALA A 130 9.23 -0.94 9.80
N ASP A 131 9.65 -1.19 8.55
CA ASP A 131 11.07 -1.30 8.20
C ASP A 131 11.81 0.00 8.53
N TYR A 132 12.89 -0.11 9.29
CA TYR A 132 13.67 1.02 9.77
C TYR A 132 14.23 1.89 8.63
N ARG A 133 14.70 1.29 7.53
CA ARG A 133 15.28 2.03 6.40
C ARG A 133 14.21 2.82 5.65
N THR A 134 13.00 2.26 5.52
CA THR A 134 11.85 2.97 4.96
C THR A 134 11.51 4.20 5.81
N ILE A 135 11.45 4.06 7.14
CA ILE A 135 11.15 5.18 8.05
C ILE A 135 12.19 6.31 7.93
N ILE A 136 13.49 5.98 7.96
CA ILE A 136 14.54 6.99 7.83
C ILE A 136 14.49 7.67 6.45
N THR A 137 14.22 6.90 5.40
CA THR A 137 14.09 7.44 4.03
C THR A 137 12.95 8.44 3.93
N LEU A 138 11.78 8.11 4.48
CA LEU A 138 10.62 9.01 4.51
C LEU A 138 10.91 10.26 5.32
N ARG A 139 11.51 10.13 6.52
CA ARG A 139 11.84 11.26 7.39
C ARG A 139 12.82 12.24 6.73
N ASN A 140 13.80 11.74 5.97
CA ASN A 140 14.80 12.59 5.31
C ASN A 140 14.27 13.31 4.07
N ARG A 141 13.07 12.95 3.61
CA ARG A 141 12.39 13.51 2.43
C ARG A 141 11.13 14.31 2.80
N ALA A 142 10.78 14.37 4.09
CA ALA A 142 9.70 15.18 4.66
C ALA A 142 10.24 16.53 5.12
#